data_AF-A0A1H2W677-F1
#
_entry.id   AF-A0A1H2W677-F1
#
_cell.length_a   1.000
_cell.length_b   1.000
_cell.length_c   1.000
_cell.angle_alpha   90.00
_cell.angle_beta   90.00
_cell.angle_gamma   90.00
#
_symmetry.space_group_name_H-M   'P 1'
#
loop_
_entity.id
_entity.type
_entity.pdbx_description
1 polymer ?
#
loop_
_entity_poly.entity_id
_entity_poly.type
_entity_poly.pdbx_seq_one_letter_code
_entity_poly.pdbx_strand_id
1 'polypeptide(L)'
;MLAIKVNRAFHKLNKHAAPAAETALKNNESIVVHLTSTQERKVQDSLYFLEEEQLIYCTEAEEKTNPDPRIDTTLELIPLPRLFNVLNA
;
A
#
# COMPACT_ATOMS: atom_id res chain seq x y z
N MET A 1 -3.54 -5.96 19.01
CA MET A 1 -3.08 -4.55 18.89
C MET A 1 -2.51 -4.24 17.50
N LEU A 2 -1.74 -5.17 16.90
CA LEU A 2 -1.16 -5.00 15.55
C LEU A 2 -2.23 -4.96 14.44
N ALA A 3 -3.22 -5.87 14.44
CA ALA A 3 -4.33 -5.87 13.47
C ALA A 3 -5.09 -4.52 13.38
N ILE A 4 -5.28 -3.84 14.52
CA ILE A 4 -5.91 -2.50 14.55
C ILE A 4 -5.03 -1.46 13.84
N LYS A 5 -3.70 -1.51 14.03
CA LYS A 5 -2.76 -0.61 13.33
C LYS A 5 -2.74 -0.89 11.83
N VAL A 6 -2.78 -2.17 11.44
CA VAL A 6 -2.89 -2.59 10.03
C VAL A 6 -4.15 -2.04 9.38
N ASN A 7 -5.32 -2.22 10.01
CA ASN A 7 -6.57 -1.68 9.48
C ASN A 7 -6.55 -0.14 9.39
N ARG A 8 -5.89 0.56 10.32
CA ARG A 8 -5.71 2.02 10.23
C ARG A 8 -4.79 2.42 9.07
N ALA A 9 -3.70 1.69 8.86
CA ALA A 9 -2.80 1.91 7.73
C ALA A 9 -3.51 1.70 6.38
N PHE A 10 -4.29 0.61 6.26
CA PHE A 10 -5.12 0.33 5.10
C PHE A 10 -6.20 1.39 4.87
N HIS A 11 -6.87 1.86 5.92
CA HIS A 11 -7.82 2.96 5.78
C HIS A 11 -7.16 4.24 5.25
N LYS A 12 -5.95 4.57 5.72
CA LYS A 12 -5.19 5.75 5.24
C LYS A 12 -4.79 5.57 3.77
N LEU A 13 -4.34 4.38 3.41
CA LEU A 13 -3.96 4.01 2.03
C LEU A 13 -5.16 4.11 1.08
N ASN A 14 -6.30 3.52 1.43
CA ASN A 14 -7.53 3.61 0.63
C ASN A 14 -8.01 5.05 0.44
N LYS A 15 -7.97 5.85 1.51
CA LYS A 15 -8.47 7.22 1.50
C LYS A 15 -7.62 8.16 0.64
N HIS A 16 -6.31 7.92 0.56
CA HIS A 16 -5.37 8.89 0.00
C HIS A 16 -4.60 8.42 -1.23
N ALA A 17 -4.45 7.12 -1.45
CA ALA A 17 -3.66 6.56 -2.53
C ALA A 17 -4.50 5.68 -3.47
N ALA A 18 -5.09 4.60 -2.95
CA ALA A 18 -5.69 3.56 -3.78
C ALA A 18 -6.90 2.94 -3.08
N PRO A 19 -8.14 3.36 -3.41
CA PRO A 19 -9.37 2.94 -2.71
C PRO A 19 -9.63 1.43 -2.62
N ALA A 20 -8.95 0.62 -3.44
CA ALA A 20 -9.07 -0.83 -3.48
C ALA A 20 -7.87 -1.58 -2.86
N ALA A 21 -6.87 -0.87 -2.33
CA ALA A 21 -5.63 -1.50 -1.88
C ALA A 21 -5.83 -2.45 -0.70
N GLU A 22 -6.68 -2.09 0.26
CA GLU A 22 -7.04 -3.00 1.35
C GLU A 22 -7.64 -4.30 0.82
N THR A 23 -8.61 -4.21 -0.10
CA THR A 23 -9.32 -5.37 -0.63
C THR A 23 -8.37 -6.28 -1.41
N ALA A 24 -7.55 -5.70 -2.29
CA ALA A 24 -6.56 -6.46 -3.07
C ALA A 24 -5.56 -7.20 -2.16
N LEU A 25 -4.94 -6.47 -1.22
CA LEU A 25 -3.92 -7.06 -0.33
C LEU A 25 -4.53 -8.13 0.59
N LYS A 26 -5.77 -7.95 1.07
CA LYS A 26 -6.49 -8.96 1.85
C LYS A 26 -6.84 -10.21 1.04
N ASN A 27 -6.98 -10.10 -0.27
CA ASN A 27 -7.24 -11.21 -1.18
C ASN A 27 -5.95 -11.86 -1.73
N ASN A 28 -4.78 -11.46 -1.21
CA ASN A 28 -3.48 -11.93 -1.70
C ASN A 28 -3.19 -11.52 -3.16
N GLU A 29 -3.68 -10.34 -3.56
CA GLU A 29 -3.43 -9.74 -4.86
C GLU A 29 -2.47 -8.55 -4.71
N SER A 30 -1.49 -8.43 -5.61
CA SER A 30 -0.68 -7.23 -5.69
C SER A 30 -1.48 -6.08 -6.30
N ILE A 31 -1.13 -4.85 -5.92
CA ILE A 31 -1.79 -3.66 -6.45
C ILE A 31 -0.75 -2.58 -6.78
N VAL A 32 -0.88 -2.01 -7.97
CA VAL A 32 -0.10 -0.83 -8.37
C VAL A 32 -0.82 0.42 -7.88
N VAL A 33 -0.07 1.31 -7.23
CA VAL A 33 -0.55 2.59 -6.72
C VAL A 33 0.25 3.72 -7.36
N HIS A 34 -0.49 4.71 -7.87
CA HIS A 34 0.09 5.91 -8.45
C HIS A 34 -0.07 7.06 -7.47
N LEU A 35 1.05 7.67 -7.09
CA LEU A 35 1.11 8.67 -6.05
C LEU A 35 1.64 9.99 -6.63
N THR A 36 0.89 11.05 -6.42
CA THR A 36 1.45 12.41 -6.43
C THR A 36 2.32 12.62 -5.19
N SER A 37 3.25 13.57 -5.22
CA SER A 37 4.08 13.97 -4.06
C SER A 37 3.26 14.26 -2.80
N THR A 38 2.04 14.80 -2.97
CA THR A 38 1.15 15.09 -1.84
C THR A 38 0.51 13.82 -1.28
N GLN A 39 0.16 12.86 -2.11
CA GLN A 39 -0.41 11.58 -1.67
C GLN A 39 0.66 10.73 -1.01
N GLU A 40 1.86 10.67 -1.59
CA GLU A 40 3.01 9.96 -1.04
C GLU A 40 3.28 10.40 0.40
N ARG A 41 3.44 11.69 0.66
CA ARG A 41 3.62 12.23 2.03
C ARG A 41 2.48 11.85 2.98
N LYS A 42 1.25 11.70 2.49
CA LYS A 42 0.11 11.30 3.33
C LYS A 42 0.17 9.82 3.71
N VAL A 43 0.65 8.95 2.82
CA VAL A 43 0.65 7.50 3.04
C VAL A 43 2.00 6.92 3.42
N GLN A 44 3.09 7.69 3.35
CA GLN A 44 4.46 7.28 3.62
C GLN A 44 4.60 6.53 4.95
N ASP A 45 4.11 7.09 6.06
CA ASP A 45 4.19 6.42 7.37
C ASP A 45 3.45 5.08 7.40
N SER A 46 2.35 4.97 6.63
CA SER A 46 1.56 3.74 6.56
C SER A 46 2.25 2.68 5.71
N LEU A 47 2.85 3.07 4.58
CA LEU A 47 3.65 2.17 3.75
C LEU A 47 4.88 1.68 4.51
N TYR A 48 5.63 2.61 5.12
CA TYR A 48 6.80 2.28 5.93
C TYR A 48 6.45 1.33 7.08
N PHE A 49 5.36 1.60 7.82
CA PHE A 49 4.90 0.70 8.88
C PHE A 49 4.56 -0.71 8.35
N LEU A 50 3.84 -0.81 7.23
CA LEU A 50 3.44 -2.10 6.67
C LEU A 50 4.65 -2.89 6.15
N GLU A 51 5.65 -2.21 5.60
CA GLU A 51 6.88 -2.82 5.09
C GLU A 51 7.83 -3.27 6.22
N GLU A 52 8.08 -2.42 7.22
CA GLU A 52 8.91 -2.75 8.40
C GLU A 52 8.34 -3.93 9.19
N GLU A 53 7.00 -4.00 9.33
CA GLU A 53 6.33 -5.14 9.97
C GLU A 53 6.28 -6.39 9.08
N GLN A 54 6.91 -6.37 7.90
CA GLN A 54 6.96 -7.44 6.91
C GLN A 54 5.57 -7.92 6.48
N LEU A 55 4.63 -7.00 6.34
CA LEU A 55 3.24 -7.28 5.95
C LEU A 55 3.04 -7.08 4.45
N ILE A 56 3.78 -6.15 3.85
CA ILE A 56 3.85 -5.95 2.41
C ILE A 56 5.29 -5.79 1.98
N TYR A 57 5.54 -5.97 0.69
CA TYR A 57 6.76 -5.51 0.02
C TYR A 57 6.38 -4.39 -0.95
N CYS A 58 7.12 -3.28 -0.90
CA CYS A 58 6.94 -2.16 -1.82
C CYS A 58 8.06 -2.21 -2.86
N THR A 59 7.71 -2.14 -4.14
CA THR A 59 8.69 -2.03 -5.22
C THR A 59 8.27 -0.96 -6.21
N GLU A 60 9.22 -0.30 -6.84
CA GLU A 60 8.91 0.64 -7.92
C GLU A 60 8.38 -0.15 -9.12
N ALA A 61 7.18 0.16 -9.58
CA ALA A 61 6.64 -0.48 -10.77
C ALA A 61 7.15 0.28 -12.01
N GLU A 62 7.80 -0.43 -12.93
CA GLU A 62 8.17 0.14 -14.22
C GLU A 62 6.91 0.33 -15.10
N GLU A 63 6.29 1.50 -15.01
CA GLU A 63 5.26 1.88 -15.98
C GLU A 63 5.87 2.69 -17.13
N LYS A 64 5.85 2.12 -18.33
CA LYS A 64 6.27 2.79 -19.58
C LYS A 64 5.29 3.89 -20.04
N THR A 65 4.14 4.03 -19.40
CA THR A 65 3.06 4.90 -19.89
C THR A 65 2.11 5.29 -18.76
N ASN A 66 2.56 6.10 -17.80
CA ASN A 66 1.61 6.90 -17.03
C ASN A 66 1.49 8.29 -17.68
N PRO A 67 0.38 8.63 -18.33
CA PRO A 67 0.24 9.89 -19.06
C PRO A 67 -0.04 11.08 -18.14
N ASP A 68 -0.28 10.87 -16.82
CA ASP A 68 -0.53 11.97 -15.89
C ASP A 68 0.80 12.56 -15.37
N PRO A 69 1.17 13.79 -15.78
CA PRO A 69 2.42 14.43 -15.37
C PRO A 69 2.47 14.79 -13.88
N ARG A 70 1.39 14.59 -13.13
CA ARG A 70 1.33 14.86 -11.68
C ARG A 70 1.74 13.67 -10.83
N ILE A 71 1.82 12.48 -11.43
CA ILE A 71 2.20 11.26 -10.73
C ILE A 71 3.72 11.24 -10.67
N ASP A 72 4.25 11.31 -9.45
CA ASP A 72 5.69 11.35 -9.19
C ASP A 72 6.23 9.96 -8.90
N THR A 73 5.42 9.10 -8.28
CA THR A 73 5.85 7.82 -7.73
C THR A 73 4.84 6.73 -8.08
N THR A 74 5.30 5.62 -8.66
CA THR A 74 4.48 4.43 -8.91
C THR A 74 5.06 3.24 -8.14
N LEU A 75 4.25 2.65 -7.27
CA LEU A 75 4.65 1.52 -6.44
C LEU A 75 3.75 0.33 -6.70
N GLU A 76 4.33 -0.87 -6.78
CA GLU A 76 3.61 -2.11 -6.62
C GLU A 76 3.69 -2.54 -5.15
N LEU A 77 2.51 -2.76 -4.55
CA LEU A 77 2.36 -3.27 -3.20
C LEU A 77 2.04 -4.76 -3.27
N ILE A 78 2.90 -5.59 -2.69
CA ILE A 78 2.78 -7.05 -2.74
C ILE A 78 2.49 -7.55 -1.31
N PRO A 79 1.38 -8.27 -1.08
CA PRO A 79 1.07 -8.79 0.26
C PRO A 79 2.04 -9.92 0.64
N LEU A 80 2.49 -9.92 1.90
CA LEU A 80 3.36 -10.96 2.44
C LEU A 80 2.58 -11.95 3.34
N PRO A 81 3.04 -13.20 3.51
CA PRO A 81 2.33 -14.22 4.30
C PRO A 81 1.98 -13.78 5.73
N ARG A 82 2.83 -12.95 6.35
CA ARG A 82 2.63 -12.43 7.72
C ARG A 82 1.39 -11.55 7.83
N LEU A 83 0.97 -10.87 6.76
CA LEU A 83 -0.25 -10.07 6.74
C LEU A 83 -1.47 -10.90 7.13
N PHE A 84 -1.63 -12.09 6.56
CA PHE A 84 -2.76 -12.97 6.82
C PHE A 84 -2.76 -13.49 8.25
N ASN A 85 -1.57 -13.80 8.80
CA ASN A 85 -1.44 -14.19 10.21
C ASN A 85 -1.91 -13.07 11.15
N VAL A 86 -1.60 -11.82 10.81
CA VAL A 86 -2.00 -10.65 11.62
C VAL A 86 -3.49 -10.33 11.47
N LEU A 87 -4.08 -10.57 10.29
CA LEU A 87 -5.50 -10.31 10.05
C LEU A 87 -6.42 -11.40 10.62
N ASN A 88 -5.94 -12.64 10.71
CA ASN A 88 -6.70 -13.79 11.23
C ASN A 88 -6.57 -14.01 12.75
N ALA A 89 -5.74 -13.20 13.44
CA ALA A 89 -5.47 -13.28 14.87
C ALA A 89 -6.31 -12.28 15.68
#